data_AF-A0A2T6IGR3-F1
#
_entry.id   AF-A0A2T6IGR3-F1
#
_cell.length_a   1.000
_cell.length_b   1.000
_cell.length_c   1.000
_cell.angle_alpha   90.00
_cell.angle_beta   90.00
_cell.angle_gamma   90.00
#
_symmetry.space_group_name_H-M   'P 1'
#
loop_
_entity.id
_entity.type
_entity.pdbx_description
1 polymer ?
#
loop_
_entity_poly.entity_id
_entity_poly.type
_entity_poly.pdbx_seq_one_letter_code
_entity_poly.pdbx_strand_id
1 'polypeptide(L)'
;MELSFFNVDDGYLEGICRGLRSAFLTEEDYKKLSAADSLEDLRSALEETDYGPFMQDEPLPLAVPTLSQKCREKMASEFRYMRSQASGPLGKFMDFIA
;
A
#
# COMPACT_ATOMS: atom_id res chain seq x y z
N MET A 1 29.27 -5.29 12.21
CA MET A 1 28.97 -4.28 13.24
C MET A 1 27.74 -3.46 12.86
N GLU A 2 27.50 -3.14 11.58
CA GLU A 2 26.29 -2.40 11.14
C GLU A 2 24.96 -3.12 11.41
N LEU A 3 24.88 -4.43 11.16
CA LEU A 3 23.68 -5.24 11.49
C LEU A 3 23.29 -5.20 12.98
N SER A 4 24.24 -4.90 13.87
CA SER A 4 23.99 -4.89 15.32
C SER A 4 23.30 -3.61 15.80
N PHE A 5 23.40 -2.50 15.06
CA PHE A 5 22.81 -1.21 15.42
C PHE A 5 21.66 -0.80 14.52
N PHE A 6 21.51 -1.40 13.33
CA PHE A 6 20.42 -1.10 12.38
C PHE A 6 19.04 -1.10 13.05
N ASN A 7 18.74 -2.11 13.87
CA ASN A 7 17.43 -2.25 14.52
C ASN A 7 17.11 -1.17 15.55
N VAL A 8 18.10 -0.37 15.98
CA VAL A 8 17.89 0.74 16.92
C VAL A 8 17.06 1.84 16.27
N ASP A 9 17.38 2.20 15.02
CA ASP A 9 16.77 3.32 14.32
C ASP A 9 15.76 2.85 13.25
N ASP A 10 16.03 1.73 12.57
CA ASP A 10 15.30 1.34 11.35
C ASP A 10 14.50 0.03 11.48
N GLY A 11 14.64 -0.71 12.59
CA GLY A 11 14.01 -2.03 12.75
C GLY A 11 12.47 -2.00 12.71
N TYR A 12 11.87 -0.96 13.28
CA TYR A 12 10.42 -0.74 13.21
C TYR A 12 9.93 -0.52 11.77
N LEU A 13 10.66 0.33 11.02
CA LEU A 13 10.35 0.65 9.64
C LEU A 13 10.57 -0.54 8.70
N GLU A 14 11.59 -1.36 8.95
CA GLU A 14 11.79 -2.62 8.22
C GLU A 14 10.58 -3.55 8.43
N GLY A 15 10.11 -3.69 9.67
CA GLY A 15 8.92 -4.48 10.00
C GLY A 15 7.68 -4.02 9.23
N ILE A 16 7.43 -2.71 9.20
CA ILE A 16 6.32 -2.14 8.41
C ILE A 16 6.50 -2.41 6.93
N CYS A 17 7.66 -2.13 6.35
CA CYS A 17 7.93 -2.32 4.93
C CYS A 17 7.71 -3.78 4.50
N ARG A 18 8.16 -4.73 5.32
CA ARG A 18 7.90 -6.17 5.10
C ARG A 18 6.43 -6.53 5.26
N GLY A 19 5.72 -5.90 6.20
CA GLY A 19 4.27 -6.04 6.35
C GLY A 19 3.51 -5.57 5.11
N LEU A 20 3.82 -4.37 4.61
CA LEU A 20 3.24 -3.81 3.38
C LEU A 20 3.52 -4.70 2.17
N ARG A 21 4.72 -5.27 2.06
CA ARG A 21 5.06 -6.23 1.01
C ARG A 21 4.20 -7.49 1.08
N SER A 22 3.89 -7.99 2.27
CA SER A 22 3.04 -9.19 2.44
C SER A 22 1.59 -8.94 2.00
N ALA A 23 1.15 -7.69 1.91
CA ALA A 23 -0.17 -7.30 1.43
C ALA A 23 -0.25 -7.16 -0.11
N PHE A 24 0.82 -7.46 -0.84
CA PHE A 24 0.77 -7.46 -2.30
C PHE A 24 -0.18 -8.52 -2.82
N LEU A 25 -0.93 -8.16 -3.86
CA LEU A 25 -1.88 -9.04 -4.51
C LEU A 25 -1.20 -10.33 -4.96
N THR A 26 -1.81 -11.44 -4.57
CA THR A 26 -1.37 -12.79 -4.91
C THR A 26 -1.90 -13.19 -6.28
N GLU A 27 -1.41 -14.32 -6.81
CA GLU A 27 -1.94 -14.89 -8.05
C GLU A 27 -3.45 -15.18 -7.96
N GLU A 28 -3.94 -15.57 -6.80
CA GLU A 28 -5.37 -15.83 -6.57
C GLU A 28 -6.20 -14.54 -6.66
N ASP A 29 -5.71 -13.45 -6.08
CA ASP A 29 -6.37 -12.14 -6.15
C ASP A 29 -6.45 -11.65 -7.60
N TYR A 30 -5.36 -11.78 -8.36
CA TYR A 30 -5.37 -11.44 -9.78
C TYR A 30 -6.36 -12.28 -10.60
N LYS A 31 -6.56 -13.57 -10.26
CA LYS A 31 -7.59 -14.40 -10.90
C LYS A 31 -8.99 -13.86 -10.63
N LYS A 32 -9.31 -13.49 -9.39
CA LYS A 32 -10.59 -12.87 -9.03
C LYS A 32 -10.83 -11.57 -9.81
N LEU A 33 -9.81 -10.69 -9.86
CA LEU A 33 -9.90 -9.42 -10.59
C LEU A 33 -10.09 -9.62 -12.10
N SER A 34 -9.45 -10.64 -12.69
CA SER A 34 -9.59 -10.94 -14.12
C SER A 34 -10.95 -11.53 -14.51
N ALA A 35 -11.68 -12.10 -13.54
CA ALA A 35 -12.98 -12.72 -13.75
C ALA A 35 -14.15 -11.75 -13.47
N ALA A 36 -13.87 -10.49 -13.13
CA ALA A 36 -14.88 -9.48 -12.84
C ALA A 36 -15.52 -8.94 -14.13
N ASP A 37 -16.85 -8.96 -14.19
CA ASP A 37 -17.63 -8.49 -15.35
C ASP A 37 -18.05 -7.01 -15.24
N SER A 38 -17.97 -6.44 -14.04
CA SER A 38 -18.33 -5.04 -13.74
C SER A 38 -17.31 -4.34 -12.83
N LEU A 39 -17.43 -3.01 -12.71
CA LEU A 39 -16.59 -2.23 -11.79
C LEU A 39 -16.96 -2.50 -10.33
N GLU A 40 -18.22 -2.85 -10.07
CA GLU A 40 -18.73 -3.28 -8.78
C GLU A 40 -18.12 -4.62 -8.35
N ASP A 41 -17.95 -5.56 -9.29
CA ASP A 41 -17.26 -6.84 -9.04
C ASP A 41 -15.76 -6.63 -8.76
N LEU A 42 -15.12 -5.76 -9.55
CA LEU A 42 -13.71 -5.37 -9.33
C LEU A 42 -13.53 -4.74 -7.95
N ARG A 43 -14.43 -3.83 -7.54
CA ARG A 43 -14.41 -3.23 -6.21
C ARG A 43 -14.57 -4.30 -5.12
N SER A 44 -15.54 -5.18 -5.26
CA SER A 44 -15.80 -6.24 -4.28
C SER A 44 -14.59 -7.17 -4.12
N ALA A 45 -13.94 -7.56 -5.22
CA ALA A 45 -12.73 -8.36 -5.19
C ALA A 45 -11.55 -7.61 -4.53
N LEU A 46 -11.42 -6.30 -4.73
CA LEU A 46 -10.42 -5.48 -4.04
C LEU A 46 -10.75 -5.26 -2.56
N GLU A 47 -12.02 -5.24 -2.17
CA GLU A 47 -12.44 -5.09 -0.78
C GLU A 47 -12.07 -6.28 0.10
N GLU A 48 -11.92 -7.47 -0.49
CA GLU A 48 -11.40 -8.66 0.19
C GLU A 48 -9.88 -8.59 0.46
N THR A 49 -9.20 -7.59 -0.11
CA THR A 49 -7.75 -7.39 0.03
C THR A 49 -7.45 -6.20 0.94
N ASP A 50 -6.17 -5.87 1.13
CA ASP A 50 -5.73 -4.71 1.91
C ASP A 50 -6.18 -3.35 1.33
N TYR A 51 -6.76 -3.33 0.14
CA TYR A 51 -7.38 -2.13 -0.44
C TYR A 51 -8.76 -1.81 0.14
N GLY A 52 -9.43 -2.75 0.82
CA GLY A 52 -10.81 -2.58 1.30
C GLY A 52 -11.06 -1.31 2.12
N PRO A 53 -10.28 -1.02 3.18
CA PRO A 53 -10.46 0.19 3.97
C PRO A 53 -10.40 1.50 3.17
N PHE A 54 -9.71 1.51 2.03
CA PHE A 54 -9.53 2.70 1.19
C PHE A 54 -10.66 2.90 0.16
N MET A 55 -11.54 1.90 0.00
CA MET A 55 -12.64 1.90 -0.95
C MET A 55 -14.02 2.05 -0.31
N GLN A 56 -14.13 1.89 1.02
CA GLN A 56 -15.40 1.88 1.76
C GLN A 56 -16.24 3.15 1.56
N ASP A 57 -15.60 4.33 1.53
CA ASP A 57 -16.28 5.62 1.49
C ASP A 57 -16.66 6.09 0.07
N GLU A 58 -16.29 5.35 -0.98
CA GLU A 58 -16.53 5.80 -2.36
C GLU A 58 -17.99 5.54 -2.79
N PRO A 59 -18.72 6.56 -3.26
CA PRO A 59 -20.09 6.40 -3.72
C PRO A 59 -20.14 5.63 -5.06
N LEU A 60 -21.21 4.86 -5.26
CA LEU A 60 -21.53 4.24 -6.54
C LEU A 60 -22.31 5.22 -7.44
N PRO A 61 -22.13 5.17 -8.78
CA PRO A 61 -21.29 4.24 -9.53
C PRO A 61 -19.81 4.62 -9.49
N LEU A 62 -18.94 3.61 -9.31
CA LEU A 62 -17.50 3.82 -9.23
C LEU A 62 -16.94 4.15 -10.62
N ALA A 63 -16.23 5.26 -10.76
CA ALA A 63 -15.53 5.60 -11.99
C ALA A 63 -14.10 5.02 -11.99
N VAL A 64 -13.64 4.53 -13.13
CA VAL A 64 -12.25 4.02 -13.30
C VAL A 64 -11.18 5.02 -12.83
N PRO A 65 -11.28 6.34 -13.12
CA PRO A 65 -10.31 7.31 -12.61
C PRO A 65 -10.28 7.38 -11.08
N THR A 66 -11.45 7.30 -10.43
CA THR A 66 -11.57 7.31 -8.96
C THR A 66 -10.88 6.10 -8.36
N LEU A 67 -11.11 4.90 -8.90
CA LEU A 67 -10.43 3.69 -8.45
C LEU A 67 -8.89 3.83 -8.55
N SER A 68 -8.41 4.29 -9.71
CA SER A 68 -6.97 4.48 -9.93
C SER A 68 -6.38 5.54 -9.00
N GLN A 69 -7.12 6.60 -8.72
CA GLN A 69 -6.72 7.64 -7.76
C GLN A 69 -6.62 7.07 -6.34
N LYS A 70 -7.62 6.34 -5.87
CA LYS A 70 -7.66 5.76 -4.52
C LYS A 70 -6.53 4.77 -4.27
N CYS A 71 -6.23 3.91 -5.24
CA CYS A 71 -5.07 3.01 -5.15
C CYS A 71 -3.73 3.76 -5.04
N ARG A 72 -3.57 4.88 -5.78
CA ARG A 72 -2.38 5.73 -5.66
C ARG A 72 -2.33 6.48 -4.32
N GLU A 73 -3.47 6.95 -3.83
CA GLU A 73 -3.57 7.63 -2.53
C GLU A 73 -3.17 6.72 -1.37
N LYS A 74 -3.58 5.43 -1.40
CA LYS A 74 -3.12 4.41 -0.44
C LYS A 74 -1.60 4.33 -0.41
N MET A 75 -0.98 4.09 -1.57
CA MET A 75 0.48 3.97 -1.68
C MET A 75 1.20 5.24 -1.22
N ALA A 76 0.69 6.42 -1.60
CA ALA A 76 1.24 7.70 -1.18
C ALA A 76 1.09 7.94 0.33
N SER A 77 -0.02 7.51 0.93
CA SER A 77 -0.25 7.58 2.38
C SER A 77 0.74 6.69 3.14
N GLU A 78 0.91 5.45 2.71
CA GLU A 78 1.85 4.49 3.32
C GLU A 78 3.31 4.95 3.21
N PHE A 79 3.70 5.47 2.05
CA PHE A 79 5.05 6.03 1.87
C PHE A 79 5.28 7.26 2.76
N ARG A 80 4.31 8.18 2.84
CA ARG A 80 4.38 9.35 3.73
C ARG A 80 4.47 8.93 5.20
N TYR A 81 3.73 7.90 5.60
CA TYR A 81 3.81 7.35 6.95
C TYR A 81 5.22 6.85 7.25
N MET A 82 5.79 5.98 6.40
CA MET A 82 7.17 5.50 6.56
C MET A 82 8.17 6.66 6.60
N ARG A 83 8.02 7.65 5.71
CA ARG A 83 8.90 8.82 5.68
C ARG A 83 8.83 9.64 6.98
N SER A 84 7.64 9.77 7.58
CA SER A 84 7.45 10.51 8.83
C SER A 84 8.16 9.89 10.05
N GLN A 85 8.37 8.57 10.01
CA GLN A 85 9.06 7.83 11.07
C GLN A 85 10.55 7.66 10.77
N ALA A 86 10.96 7.79 9.51
CA ALA A 86 12.36 7.69 9.09
C ALA A 86 13.17 8.93 9.50
N SER A 87 14.35 8.69 10.06
CA SER A 87 15.30 9.74 10.43
C SER A 87 16.69 9.47 9.85
N GLY A 88 17.62 10.41 10.04
CA GLY A 88 19.02 10.21 9.66
C GLY A 88 19.23 9.82 8.19
N PRO A 89 20.08 8.81 7.91
CA PRO A 89 20.35 8.34 6.55
C PRO A 89 19.12 7.81 5.81
N LEU A 90 18.23 7.07 6.48
CA LEU A 90 17.04 6.50 5.86
C LEU A 90 16.04 7.60 5.46
N GLY A 91 15.82 8.60 6.32
CA GLY A 91 14.99 9.75 5.98
C GLY A 91 15.49 10.49 4.75
N LYS A 92 16.81 10.76 4.69
CA LYS A 92 17.44 11.39 3.52
C LYS A 92 17.33 10.53 2.27
N PHE A 93 17.47 9.20 2.40
CA PHE A 93 17.29 8.28 1.28
C PHE A 93 15.87 8.34 0.73
N MET A 94 14.85 8.36 1.60
CA MET A 94 13.46 8.48 1.18
C MET A 94 13.15 9.83 0.53
N ASP A 95 13.81 10.92 0.95
CA ASP A 95 13.69 12.23 0.29
C ASP A 95 14.21 12.24 -1.15
N PHE A 96 15.16 11.36 -1.51
CA PHE A 96 15.62 11.22 -2.90
C PHE A 96 14.62 10.49 -3.81
N ILE A 97 13.71 9.70 -3.21
CA ILE A 97 12.68 8.96 -3.95
C ILE A 97 11.45 9.83 -4.20
N ALA A 98 11.16 10.75 -3.26
CA ALA A 98 9.99 11.62 -3.25
C ALA A 98 10.02 12.75 -4.30
#